data_AF-A0A450WYF4-F1
#
_entry.id   AF-A0A450WYF4-F1
#
_cell.length_a   1.000
_cell.length_b   1.000
_cell.length_c   1.000
_cell.angle_alpha   90.00
_cell.angle_beta   90.00
_cell.angle_gamma   90.00
#
_symmetry.space_group_name_H-M   'P 1'
#
loop_
_entity.id
_entity.type
_entity.pdbx_description
1 polymer ?
#
loop_
_entity_poly.entity_id
_entity_poly.type
_entity_poly.pdbx_seq_one_letter_code
_entity_poly.pdbx_strand_id
1 'polypeptide(L)'
;MPPILSVSDVTSLGQLSHVTNRTGIAWLQRYLGDEYNIHLIQSLDSTPAHIDTTLSPLAPGKVLVNASFTDPKKLPEFLKHWDVLIAPDPVPYKTRPRLMSDWISMNILMLDEQRVIVEKRQEPLIRLLKKWGAKPISCAFEDYYPFIGGFHCATLDVRRRGELRSYA
;
A
#
# COMPACT_ATOMS: atom_id res chain seq x y z
N MET A 1 11.54 4.82 12.20
CA MET A 1 11.16 4.56 10.81
C MET A 1 10.38 5.76 10.31
N PRO A 2 10.67 6.31 9.12
CA PRO A 2 9.91 7.43 8.58
C PRO A 2 8.48 6.99 8.25
N PRO A 3 7.50 7.92 8.23
CA PRO A 3 6.12 7.60 7.90
C PRO A 3 6.08 7.02 6.48
N ILE A 4 5.73 5.73 6.37
CA ILE A 4 5.68 5.02 5.10
C ILE A 4 4.49 5.58 4.33
N LEU A 5 4.79 6.50 3.41
CA LEU A 5 3.87 6.97 2.39
C LEU A 5 3.78 5.91 1.30
N SER A 6 2.61 5.77 0.70
CA SER A 6 2.54 5.16 -0.62
C SER A 6 2.66 6.27 -1.66
N VAL A 7 3.78 6.28 -2.38
CA VAL A 7 4.12 7.36 -3.31
C VAL A 7 3.46 7.09 -4.66
N SER A 8 2.55 7.99 -5.06
CA SER A 8 2.08 8.13 -6.43
C SER A 8 2.38 9.56 -6.88
N ASP A 9 3.63 9.78 -7.30
CA ASP A 9 4.06 11.04 -7.92
C ASP A 9 3.96 12.28 -7.00
N VAL A 10 3.55 13.46 -7.51
CA VAL A 10 3.35 14.69 -6.71
C VAL A 10 2.32 14.51 -5.58
N THR A 11 1.62 13.37 -5.53
CA THR A 11 0.60 13.06 -4.54
C THR A 11 1.09 11.93 -3.64
N SER A 12 1.25 12.25 -2.35
CA SER A 12 1.65 11.27 -1.33
C SER A 12 0.46 10.89 -0.46
N LEU A 13 0.19 9.60 -0.32
CA LEU A 13 -0.86 9.10 0.57
C LEU A 13 -0.27 8.72 1.93
N GLY A 14 -0.86 9.27 3.00
CA GLY A 14 -0.45 9.02 4.38
C GLY A 14 -1.62 8.67 5.31
N GLN A 15 -1.29 8.28 6.54
CA GLN A 15 -2.26 8.03 7.60
C GLN A 15 -1.69 8.45 8.95
N LEU A 16 -2.57 8.79 9.90
CA LEU A 16 -2.20 8.85 11.31
C LEU A 16 -2.12 7.43 11.87
N SER A 17 -1.14 7.19 12.74
CA SER A 17 -0.88 5.86 13.30
C SER A 17 -0.25 5.98 14.69
N HIS A 18 0.03 4.85 15.35
CA HIS A 18 0.77 4.85 16.61
C HIS A 18 2.18 5.43 16.50
N VAL A 19 2.73 5.50 15.28
CA VAL A 19 4.09 6.00 15.02
C VAL A 19 4.12 7.23 14.11
N THR A 20 2.98 7.67 13.59
CA THR A 20 2.86 8.85 12.70
C THR A 20 1.83 9.83 13.26
N ASN A 21 2.28 11.00 13.70
CA ASN A 21 1.42 12.05 14.24
C ASN A 21 1.28 13.26 13.29
N ARG A 22 0.37 14.19 13.63
CA ARG A 22 0.08 15.38 12.82
C ARG A 22 1.30 16.28 12.63
N THR A 23 2.14 16.43 13.65
CA THR A 23 3.36 17.26 13.57
C THR A 23 4.37 16.65 12.60
N GLY A 24 4.51 15.32 12.57
CA GLY A 24 5.36 14.61 11.62
C GLY A 24 4.89 14.78 10.18
N ILE A 25 3.58 14.71 9.95
CA ILE A 25 2.97 14.98 8.63
C ILE A 25 3.21 16.44 8.22
N ALA A 26 2.97 17.40 9.11
CA ALA A 26 3.19 18.81 8.83
C ALA A 26 4.67 19.13 8.57
N TRP A 27 5.58 18.46 9.27
CA TRP A 27 7.01 18.56 9.00
C TRP A 27 7.34 18.04 7.59
N LEU A 28 6.82 16.87 7.22
CA LEU A 28 7.08 16.28 5.91
C LEU A 28 6.52 17.12 4.76
N GLN A 29 5.31 17.65 4.91
CA GLN A 29 4.71 18.57 3.92
C GLN A 29 5.59 19.82 3.73
N ARG A 30 6.10 20.42 4.81
CA ARG A 30 7.00 21.58 4.72
C ARG A 30 8.34 21.24 4.05
N TYR A 31 8.85 20.03 4.29
CA TYR A 31 10.10 19.58 3.70
C TYR A 31 9.98 19.33 2.19
N LEU A 32 8.87 18.71 1.75
CA LEU A 32 8.60 18.45 0.35
C LEU A 32 8.21 19.73 -0.43
N GLY A 33 7.79 20.79 0.25
CA GLY A 33 7.40 22.05 -0.36
C GLY A 33 6.05 21.96 -1.09
N ASP A 34 5.84 22.87 -2.06
CA ASP A 34 4.58 23.00 -2.79
C ASP A 34 4.49 22.07 -4.02
N GLU A 35 5.60 21.39 -4.36
CA GLU A 35 5.65 20.42 -5.46
C GLU A 35 4.90 19.11 -5.13
N TYR A 36 4.73 18.80 -3.84
CA TYR A 36 4.05 17.59 -3.39
C TYR A 36 2.87 17.92 -2.46
N ASN A 37 1.83 17.10 -2.52
CA ASN A 37 0.68 17.18 -1.63
C ASN A 37 0.51 15.89 -0.84
N ILE A 38 0.43 15.99 0.49
CA ILE A 38 0.15 14.85 1.36
C ILE A 38 -1.35 14.78 1.64
N HIS A 39 -1.99 13.69 1.18
CA HIS A 39 -3.39 13.39 1.45
C HIS A 39 -3.50 12.29 2.51
N LEU A 40 -4.30 12.54 3.54
CA LEU A 40 -4.51 11.58 4.62
C LEU A 40 -5.74 10.73 4.37
N ILE A 41 -5.61 9.42 4.56
CA ILE A 41 -6.75 8.52 4.71
C ILE A 41 -7.11 8.35 6.19
N GLN A 42 -8.37 8.03 6.45
CA GLN A 42 -8.79 7.58 7.77
C GLN A 42 -8.56 6.08 7.90
N SER A 43 -7.69 5.68 8.83
CA SER A 43 -7.55 4.27 9.21
C SER A 43 -8.70 3.86 10.13
N LEU A 44 -9.24 2.66 9.89
CA LEU A 44 -10.17 1.92 10.74
C LEU A 44 -9.49 0.75 11.45
N ASP A 45 -8.21 0.48 11.16
CA ASP A 45 -7.39 -0.45 11.94
C ASP A 45 -7.32 0.03 13.40
N SER A 46 -7.48 -0.90 14.35
CA SER A 46 -7.40 -0.61 15.79
C SER A 46 -5.95 -0.46 16.27
N THR A 47 -4.98 -0.98 15.51
CA THR A 47 -3.54 -0.90 15.82
C THR A 47 -2.72 -0.40 14.63
N PRO A 48 -3.06 0.78 14.05
CA PRO A 48 -2.43 1.24 12.83
C PRO A 48 -0.95 1.56 13.11
N ALA A 49 -0.07 1.01 12.27
CA ALA A 49 1.36 1.33 12.26
C ALA A 49 1.76 1.88 10.89
N HIS A 50 1.66 1.05 9.85
CA HIS A 50 2.03 1.35 8.46
C HIS A 50 0.80 1.31 7.53
N ILE A 51 0.84 2.02 6.41
CA ILE A 51 -0.28 2.17 5.47
C ILE A 51 -0.34 1.08 4.40
N ASP A 52 0.76 0.36 4.19
CA ASP A 52 1.02 -0.55 3.06
C ASP A 52 0.29 -1.90 3.15
N THR A 53 -0.57 -2.08 4.17
CA THR A 53 -1.61 -3.12 4.23
C THR A 53 -3.03 -2.55 4.24
N THR A 54 -3.18 -1.23 4.09
CA THR A 54 -4.45 -0.50 4.05
C THR A 54 -4.74 0.00 2.64
N LEU A 55 -3.73 0.58 1.98
CA LEU A 55 -3.87 1.15 0.64
C LEU A 55 -2.55 1.02 -0.13
N SER A 56 -2.62 0.59 -1.39
CA SER A 56 -1.46 0.42 -2.28
C SER A 56 -1.80 0.87 -3.71
N PRO A 57 -1.25 2.00 -4.20
CA PRO A 57 -1.29 2.37 -5.61
C PRO A 57 -0.59 1.30 -6.44
N LEU A 58 -1.24 0.87 -7.52
CA LEU A 58 -0.74 -0.21 -8.38
C LEU A 58 -0.19 0.34 -9.69
N ALA A 59 -0.88 1.32 -10.26
CA ALA A 59 -0.55 1.96 -11.53
C ALA A 59 -1.28 3.32 -11.60
N PRO A 60 -1.00 4.16 -12.61
CA PRO A 60 -1.81 5.35 -12.88
C PRO A 60 -3.31 5.04 -12.92
N GLY A 61 -4.10 5.77 -12.11
CA GLY A 61 -5.56 5.61 -12.06
C GLY A 61 -6.03 4.33 -11.37
N LYS A 62 -5.17 3.64 -10.60
CA LYS A 62 -5.39 2.27 -10.15
C LYS A 62 -4.87 2.03 -8.72
N VAL A 63 -5.74 1.68 -7.78
CA VAL A 63 -5.41 1.53 -6.36
C VAL A 63 -6.04 0.29 -5.73
N LEU A 64 -5.27 -0.46 -4.93
CA LEU A 64 -5.75 -1.57 -4.09
C LEU A 64 -6.07 -1.05 -2.68
N VAL A 65 -7.24 -1.39 -2.16
CA VAL A 65 -7.76 -0.87 -0.88
C VAL A 65 -8.25 -2.01 0.00
N ASN A 66 -7.86 -1.95 1.28
CA ASN A 66 -8.37 -2.78 2.33
C ASN A 66 -9.65 -2.17 2.92
N ALA A 67 -10.82 -2.68 2.53
CA ALA A 67 -12.09 -2.17 3.04
C ALA A 67 -12.34 -2.46 4.53
N SER A 68 -11.54 -3.31 5.18
CA SER A 68 -11.58 -3.50 6.64
C SER A 68 -10.81 -2.41 7.38
N PHE A 69 -9.79 -1.82 6.75
CA PHE A 69 -8.90 -0.83 7.39
C PHE A 69 -9.11 0.60 6.91
N THR A 70 -9.92 0.83 5.89
CA THR A 70 -10.37 2.17 5.51
C THR A 70 -11.72 2.11 4.81
N ASP A 71 -12.52 3.17 4.92
CA ASP A 71 -13.81 3.27 4.23
C ASP A 71 -13.58 3.77 2.79
N PRO A 72 -13.83 2.95 1.75
CA PRO A 72 -13.63 3.35 0.36
C PRO A 72 -14.42 4.60 -0.04
N LYS A 73 -15.53 4.90 0.64
CA LYS A 73 -16.37 6.08 0.37
C LYS A 73 -15.77 7.38 0.91
N LYS A 74 -14.79 7.29 1.81
CA LYS A 74 -14.11 8.43 2.46
C LYS A 74 -12.67 8.60 1.99
N LEU A 75 -12.28 7.92 0.91
CA LEU A 75 -10.99 8.15 0.28
C LEU A 75 -10.90 9.61 -0.24
N PRO A 76 -9.67 10.16 -0.31
CA PRO A 76 -9.43 11.45 -0.94
C PRO A 76 -10.10 11.59 -2.31
N GLU A 77 -10.60 12.80 -2.62
CA GLU A 77 -11.42 13.07 -3.81
C GLU A 77 -10.79 12.55 -5.11
N PHE A 78 -9.49 12.77 -5.26
CA PHE A 78 -8.76 12.39 -6.47
C PHE A 78 -8.80 10.88 -6.77
N LEU A 79 -8.89 10.04 -5.73
CA LEU A 79 -9.01 8.58 -5.89
C LEU A 79 -10.41 8.16 -6.38
N LYS A 80 -11.42 9.03 -6.35
CA LYS A 80 -12.76 8.68 -6.88
C LYS A 80 -12.76 8.53 -8.40
N HIS A 81 -11.77 9.09 -9.09
CA HIS A 81 -11.58 8.93 -10.52
C HIS A 81 -10.72 7.71 -10.88
N TRP A 82 -10.22 6.99 -9.87
CA TRP A 82 -9.38 5.81 -10.05
C TRP A 82 -10.22 4.53 -9.97
N ASP A 83 -9.71 3.48 -10.60
CA ASP A 83 -10.15 2.11 -10.38
C ASP A 83 -9.77 1.68 -8.96
N VAL A 84 -10.74 1.74 -8.05
CA VAL A 84 -10.58 1.27 -6.66
C VAL A 84 -10.85 -0.23 -6.58
N LEU A 85 -9.78 -1.00 -6.37
CA LEU A 85 -9.82 -2.45 -6.20
C LEU A 85 -9.92 -2.79 -4.73
N ILE A 86 -11.03 -3.40 -4.33
CA ILE A 86 -11.16 -3.93 -2.97
C ILE A 86 -10.40 -5.25 -2.87
N ALA A 87 -9.44 -5.31 -1.96
CA ALA A 87 -8.69 -6.52 -1.68
C ALA A 87 -9.63 -7.62 -1.17
N PRO A 88 -9.47 -8.88 -1.62
CA PRO A 88 -10.25 -9.99 -1.09
C PRO A 88 -9.76 -10.36 0.31
N ASP A 89 -10.57 -11.11 1.06
CA ASP A 89 -10.15 -11.65 2.35
C ASP A 89 -8.84 -12.44 2.22
N PRO A 90 -7.87 -12.22 3.12
CA PRO A 90 -6.57 -12.85 3.04
C PRO A 90 -6.66 -14.34 3.34
N VAL A 91 -5.77 -15.11 2.71
CA VAL A 91 -5.50 -16.48 3.15
C VAL A 91 -4.61 -16.39 4.40
N PRO A 92 -5.01 -16.93 5.57
CA PRO A 92 -4.20 -16.80 6.77
C PRO A 92 -2.80 -17.38 6.63
N TYR A 93 -1.79 -16.63 7.06
CA TYR A 93 -0.41 -17.08 7.02
C TYR A 93 -0.12 -18.12 8.10
N LYS A 94 0.76 -19.06 7.81
CA LYS A 94 1.02 -20.21 8.71
C LYS A 94 2.18 -19.95 9.66
N THR A 95 3.15 -19.16 9.23
CA THR A 95 4.41 -18.93 9.94
C THR A 95 4.19 -18.35 11.36
N ARG A 96 5.09 -18.71 12.27
CA ARG A 96 5.11 -18.29 13.68
C ARG A 96 6.42 -17.57 13.99
N PRO A 97 6.44 -16.64 14.96
CA PRO A 97 5.28 -16.07 15.67
C PRO A 97 4.36 -15.24 14.76
N ARG A 98 3.08 -15.14 15.14
CA ARG A 98 2.12 -14.26 14.44
C ARG A 98 2.17 -12.87 15.06
N LEU A 99 2.87 -11.94 14.41
CA LEU A 99 3.09 -10.58 14.92
C LEU A 99 2.35 -9.50 14.11
N MET A 100 1.63 -9.90 13.07
CA MET A 100 0.95 -9.02 12.13
C MET A 100 -0.42 -9.56 11.73
N SER A 101 -1.26 -8.68 11.19
CA SER A 101 -2.53 -9.05 10.57
C SER A 101 -2.34 -9.94 9.34
N ASP A 102 -3.34 -10.77 9.01
CA ASP A 102 -3.37 -11.52 7.74
C ASP A 102 -3.46 -10.60 6.50
N TRP A 103 -3.81 -9.33 6.71
CA TRP A 103 -3.75 -8.29 5.69
C TRP A 103 -2.33 -7.96 5.20
N ILE A 104 -1.27 -8.55 5.77
CA ILE A 104 0.07 -8.54 5.16
C ILE A 104 0.07 -9.11 3.72
N SER A 105 -0.96 -9.87 3.35
CA SER A 105 -1.23 -10.28 1.96
C SER A 105 -1.20 -9.12 0.95
N MET A 106 -1.57 -7.90 1.36
CA MET A 106 -1.55 -6.70 0.54
C MET A 106 -0.17 -6.05 0.41
N ASN A 107 0.84 -6.53 1.14
CA ASN A 107 2.19 -5.99 1.10
C ASN A 107 2.95 -6.49 -0.13
N ILE A 108 2.46 -6.09 -1.30
CA ILE A 108 2.93 -6.45 -2.65
C ILE A 108 3.95 -5.45 -3.18
N LEU A 109 4.72 -5.84 -4.19
CA LEU A 109 5.69 -4.95 -4.84
C LEU A 109 5.42 -4.82 -6.34
N MET A 110 5.10 -3.61 -6.79
CA MET A 110 4.99 -3.30 -8.22
C MET A 110 6.39 -3.12 -8.83
N LEU A 111 6.70 -3.88 -9.88
CA LEU A 111 7.93 -3.74 -10.67
C LEU A 111 7.77 -2.73 -11.80
N ASP A 112 6.56 -2.66 -12.35
CA ASP A 112 6.06 -1.66 -13.29
C ASP A 112 4.53 -1.64 -13.22
N GLU A 113 3.87 -0.92 -14.12
CA GLU A 113 2.40 -0.79 -14.16
C GLU A 113 1.63 -2.10 -14.39
N GLN A 114 2.31 -3.21 -14.73
CA GLN A 114 1.69 -4.50 -14.99
C GLN A 114 2.19 -5.59 -14.05
N ARG A 115 3.50 -5.68 -13.80
CA ARG A 115 4.12 -6.78 -13.06
C ARG A 115 4.13 -6.50 -11.56
N VAL A 116 3.59 -7.44 -10.79
CA VAL A 116 3.45 -7.32 -9.33
C VAL A 116 3.96 -8.59 -8.65
N ILE A 117 4.84 -8.46 -7.65
CA ILE A 117 5.23 -9.57 -6.79
C ILE A 117 4.19 -9.71 -5.67
N VAL A 118 3.69 -10.93 -5.47
CA VAL A 118 2.65 -11.24 -4.47
C VAL A 118 2.93 -12.60 -3.84
N GLU A 119 2.51 -12.78 -2.59
CA GLU A 119 2.80 -14.01 -1.85
C GLU A 119 2.05 -15.20 -2.47
N LYS A 120 2.75 -16.32 -2.64
CA LYS A 120 2.31 -17.50 -3.39
C LYS A 120 0.99 -18.11 -2.92
N ARG A 121 0.68 -18.08 -1.61
CA ARG A 121 -0.55 -18.62 -1.04
C ARG A 121 -1.73 -17.66 -1.13
N GLN A 122 -1.53 -16.39 -1.46
CA GLN A 122 -2.61 -15.40 -1.58
C GLN A 122 -3.36 -15.53 -2.91
N GLU A 123 -3.89 -16.73 -3.18
CA GLU A 123 -4.58 -17.04 -4.43
C GLU A 123 -5.77 -16.12 -4.75
N PRO A 124 -6.62 -15.71 -3.77
CA PRO A 124 -7.70 -14.76 -4.05
C PRO A 124 -7.18 -13.44 -4.61
N LEU A 125 -6.12 -12.88 -3.99
CA LEU A 125 -5.49 -11.65 -4.44
C LEU A 125 -4.82 -11.83 -5.80
N ILE A 126 -4.12 -12.94 -6.02
CA ILE A 126 -3.52 -13.29 -7.33
C ILE A 126 -4.60 -13.33 -8.42
N ARG A 127 -5.75 -13.97 -8.16
CA ARG A 127 -6.87 -14.05 -9.11
C ARG A 127 -7.47 -12.67 -9.40
N LEU A 128 -7.66 -11.84 -8.37
CA LEU A 128 -8.17 -10.47 -8.53
C LEU A 128 -7.23 -9.64 -9.41
N LEU A 129 -5.93 -9.63 -9.10
CA LEU A 129 -4.91 -8.90 -9.85
C LEU A 129 -4.87 -9.34 -11.33
N LYS A 130 -4.95 -10.66 -11.59
CA LYS A 130 -5.04 -11.20 -12.96
C LYS A 130 -6.30 -10.73 -13.69
N LYS A 131 -7.47 -10.84 -13.05
CA LYS A 131 -8.76 -10.42 -13.65
C LYS A 131 -8.74 -8.94 -14.05
N TRP A 132 -7.99 -8.15 -13.31
CA TRP A 132 -7.85 -6.72 -13.55
C TRP A 132 -6.76 -6.35 -14.58
N GLY A 133 -5.98 -7.33 -15.06
CA GLY A 133 -4.99 -7.13 -16.13
C GLY A 133 -3.54 -6.99 -15.65
N ALA A 134 -3.29 -7.11 -14.34
CA ALA A 134 -1.92 -7.23 -13.84
C ALA A 134 -1.33 -8.61 -14.16
N LYS A 135 -0.01 -8.72 -14.01
CA LYS A 135 0.81 -9.92 -14.22
C LYS A 135 1.49 -10.32 -12.91
N PRO A 136 0.78 -11.05 -12.01
CA PRO A 136 1.36 -11.44 -10.74
C PRO A 136 2.51 -12.45 -10.88
N ILE A 137 3.58 -12.19 -10.16
CA ILE A 137 4.75 -13.05 -9.99
C ILE A 137 4.67 -13.61 -8.57
N SER A 138 4.23 -14.86 -8.47
CA SER A 138 4.06 -15.53 -7.17
C SER A 138 5.41 -15.90 -6.56
N CYS A 139 5.64 -15.49 -5.31
CA CYS A 139 6.84 -15.80 -4.55
C CYS A 139 6.47 -16.28 -3.14
N ALA A 140 7.10 -17.36 -2.64
CA ALA A 140 6.90 -17.80 -1.26
C ALA A 140 7.69 -16.87 -0.33
N PHE A 141 7.02 -16.23 0.62
CA PHE A 141 7.65 -15.19 1.45
C PHE A 141 7.15 -15.14 2.90
N GLU A 142 6.26 -16.05 3.33
CA GLU A 142 5.71 -16.04 4.69
C GLU A 142 6.77 -16.21 5.78
N ASP A 143 7.91 -16.85 5.47
CA ASP A 143 9.02 -17.00 6.41
C ASP A 143 9.69 -15.68 6.77
N TYR A 144 9.45 -14.62 5.99
CA TYR A 144 9.87 -13.25 6.30
C TYR A 144 8.90 -12.53 7.25
N TYR A 145 7.64 -12.98 7.37
CA TYR A 145 6.61 -12.29 8.14
C TYR A 145 6.93 -12.13 9.63
N PRO A 146 7.59 -13.09 10.32
CA PRO A 146 8.05 -12.85 11.69
C PRO A 146 8.96 -11.63 11.87
N PHE A 147 9.57 -11.12 10.80
CA PHE A 147 10.37 -9.90 10.79
C PHE A 147 9.55 -8.63 10.48
N ILE A 148 8.21 -8.72 10.60
CA ILE A 148 7.28 -7.58 10.54
C ILE A 148 7.28 -6.89 9.16
N GLY A 149 7.23 -7.69 8.08
CA GLY A 149 7.08 -7.14 6.73
C GLY A 149 6.74 -8.15 5.63
N GLY A 150 6.28 -7.64 4.49
CA GLY A 150 6.15 -8.37 3.23
C GLY A 150 7.09 -7.79 2.17
N PHE A 151 6.76 -7.87 0.88
CA PHE A 151 7.65 -7.46 -0.20
C PHE A 151 7.92 -5.96 -0.20
N HIS A 152 6.88 -5.13 -0.02
CA HIS A 152 7.03 -3.67 0.05
C HIS A 152 7.89 -3.28 1.25
N CYS A 153 7.61 -3.82 2.44
CA CYS A 153 8.40 -3.53 3.65
C CYS A 153 9.87 -3.98 3.53
N ALA A 154 10.14 -5.04 2.77
CA ALA A 154 11.48 -5.59 2.59
C ALA A 154 12.30 -4.86 1.51
N THR A 155 11.74 -3.82 0.88
CA THR A 155 12.40 -3.13 -0.24
C THR A 155 12.34 -1.60 -0.10
N LEU A 156 13.24 -0.94 -0.82
CA LEU A 156 13.26 0.51 -1.01
C LEU A 156 13.61 0.80 -2.47
N ASP A 157 12.65 1.30 -3.22
CA ASP A 157 12.74 1.56 -4.65
C ASP A 157 13.43 2.90 -4.95
N VAL A 158 14.76 2.90 -4.84
CA VAL A 158 15.61 4.09 -5.04
C VAL A 158 15.61 4.67 -6.47
N ARG A 159 15.10 3.92 -7.45
CA ARG A 159 15.01 4.38 -8.85
C ARG A 159 13.91 3.66 -9.62
N ARG A 160 12.96 4.43 -10.13
CA ARG A 160 12.02 4.04 -11.19
C ARG A 160 12.24 4.92 -12.41
N ARG A 161 12.04 4.38 -13.62
CA ARG A 161 12.14 5.16 -14.86
C ARG A 161 10.83 5.91 -15.07
N GLY A 162 10.88 7.24 -15.11
CA GLY A 162 9.72 8.10 -15.29
C GLY A 162 10.09 9.57 -15.12
N GLU A 163 9.06 10.42 -15.14
CA GLU A 163 9.12 11.86 -14.89
C GLU A 163 8.14 12.19 -13.76
N LEU A 164 8.31 13.34 -13.11
CA LEU A 164 7.34 13.83 -12.12
C LEU A 164 6.03 14.21 -12.84
N ARG A 165 4.90 13.64 -12.39
CA ARG A 165 3.57 13.86 -12.97
C ARG A 165 2.50 14.03 -11.87
N SER A 166 1.32 14.49 -12.25
CA SER A 166 0.13 14.45 -11.39
C SER A 166 -0.88 13.46 -11.94
N TYR A 167 -1.40 12.60 -11.07
CA TYR A 167 -2.47 11.66 -11.37
C TYR A 167 -3.70 11.86 -10.47
N ALA A 168 -3.73 13.00 -9.77
CA ALA A 168 -4.88 13.45 -9.01
C ALA A 168 -5.97 14.01 -9.94
#